data_AF-A0AAE1Z9W9-F1
#
_entry.id   AF-A0AAE1Z9W9-F1
#
_cell.length_a   1.000
_cell.length_b   1.000
_cell.length_c   1.000
_cell.angle_alpha   90.00
_cell.angle_beta   90.00
_cell.angle_gamma   90.00
#
_symmetry.space_group_name_H-M   'P 1'
#
loop_
_entity.id
_entity.type
_entity.pdbx_description
1 polymer ?
#
loop_
_entity_poly.entity_id
_entity_poly.type
_entity_poly.pdbx_seq_one_letter_code
_entity_poly.pdbx_strand_id
1 'polypeptide(L)'
;MESKFLSQYNNLPSDNISKKICFIMNNITKSNLKSQINEIISIIPNNSIQWLAYSLLNRIATESNQHDVYYEFILMITTYYANFDKLILKLLVNEIHYLLNVLNFNTTSNGKVLKYFGRFLGRLSIAHDLPLLLDINALIYTTYINKSNSLNYIIQFITELLKNIKYNSRIKLYNSWIKEILEVLKELHSITDKLTIQFEIELLFNYLECDFNQWRTAYYLRQ
;
A
#
# COMPACT_ATOMS: atom_id res chain seq x y z
N MET A 1 -15.31 -2.80 11.01
CA MET A 1 -14.94 -2.13 9.74
C MET A 1 -15.74 -2.65 8.55
N GLU A 2 -16.16 -3.92 8.53
CA GLU A 2 -16.95 -4.52 7.42
C GLU A 2 -18.29 -3.85 7.12
N SER A 3 -19.00 -3.30 8.13
CA SER A 3 -20.39 -2.87 7.97
C SER A 3 -20.61 -1.50 7.31
N LYS A 4 -19.59 -0.63 7.24
CA LYS A 4 -19.76 0.74 6.70
C LYS A 4 -19.53 0.86 5.19
N PHE A 5 -18.89 -0.12 4.56
CA PHE A 5 -18.49 -0.06 3.15
C PHE A 5 -19.35 -0.92 2.23
N LEU A 6 -19.90 -2.05 2.70
CA LEU A 6 -20.80 -2.89 1.90
C LEU A 6 -22.10 -2.17 1.51
N SER A 7 -22.54 -1.19 2.30
CA SER A 7 -23.76 -0.41 2.04
C SER A 7 -23.65 0.58 0.88
N GLN A 8 -22.46 0.76 0.28
CA GLN A 8 -22.24 1.69 -0.83
C GLN A 8 -22.25 1.03 -2.22
N TYR A 9 -22.39 -0.31 -2.31
CA TYR A 9 -22.31 -1.02 -3.59
C TYR A 9 -23.60 -1.72 -3.95
N ASN A 10 -24.22 -1.26 -5.03
CA ASN A 10 -25.54 -1.69 -5.47
C ASN A 10 -25.58 -3.10 -6.12
N ASN A 11 -24.45 -3.82 -6.21
CA ASN A 11 -24.35 -5.08 -6.96
C ASN A 11 -23.55 -6.17 -6.21
N LEU A 12 -24.04 -6.56 -5.04
CA LEU A 12 -23.49 -7.68 -4.28
C LEU A 12 -23.75 -9.01 -5.02
N PRO A 13 -22.76 -9.92 -5.12
CA PRO A 13 -23.04 -11.28 -5.56
C PRO A 13 -23.92 -11.99 -4.52
N SER A 14 -24.60 -13.07 -4.93
CA SER A 14 -25.37 -13.88 -3.99
C SER A 14 -24.50 -14.46 -2.88
N ASP A 15 -25.08 -14.74 -1.71
CA ASP A 15 -24.37 -15.32 -0.56
C ASP A 15 -23.61 -16.61 -0.90
N ASN A 16 -24.18 -17.43 -1.78
CA ASN A 16 -23.52 -18.66 -2.22
C ASN A 16 -22.26 -18.37 -3.05
N ILE A 17 -22.33 -17.40 -3.96
CA ILE A 17 -21.20 -16.99 -4.79
C ILE A 17 -20.11 -16.33 -3.92
N SER A 18 -20.49 -15.39 -3.04
CA SER A 18 -19.53 -14.70 -2.17
C SER A 18 -18.81 -15.67 -1.23
N LYS A 19 -19.52 -16.61 -0.59
CA LYS A 19 -18.91 -17.67 0.23
C LYS A 19 -17.96 -18.55 -0.57
N LYS A 20 -18.34 -18.93 -1.81
CA LYS A 20 -17.50 -19.74 -2.68
C LYS A 20 -16.22 -19.00 -3.07
N ILE A 21 -16.31 -17.73 -3.46
CA ILE A 21 -15.14 -16.89 -3.76
C ILE A 21 -14.26 -16.73 -2.52
N CYS A 22 -14.83 -16.49 -1.34
CA CYS A 22 -14.07 -16.41 -0.10
C CYS A 22 -13.32 -17.72 0.20
N PHE A 23 -13.94 -18.87 -0.04
CA PHE A 23 -13.29 -20.17 0.09
C PHE A 23 -12.12 -20.33 -0.87
N ILE A 24 -12.28 -19.93 -2.14
CA ILE A 24 -11.20 -19.92 -3.13
C ILE A 24 -10.04 -19.05 -2.67
N MET A 25 -10.32 -17.80 -2.30
CA MET A 25 -9.31 -16.83 -1.87
C MET A 25 -8.55 -17.29 -0.62
N ASN A 26 -9.19 -18.00 0.31
CA ASN A 26 -8.52 -18.54 1.49
C ASN A 26 -7.49 -19.64 1.16
N ASN A 27 -7.65 -20.33 0.03
CA ASN A 27 -6.82 -21.47 -0.38
C ASN A 27 -5.95 -21.14 -1.60
N ILE A 28 -5.86 -19.87 -1.97
CA ILE A 28 -5.13 -19.45 -3.16
C ILE A 28 -3.62 -19.49 -2.90
N THR A 29 -2.88 -20.04 -3.84
CA THR A 29 -1.42 -20.15 -3.83
C THR A 29 -0.88 -19.82 -5.21
N LYS A 30 0.44 -19.56 -5.31
CA LYS A 30 1.06 -19.30 -6.62
C LYS A 30 0.87 -20.45 -7.61
N SER A 31 0.87 -21.70 -7.14
CA SER A 31 0.76 -22.88 -8.01
C SER A 31 -0.66 -23.10 -8.55
N ASN A 32 -1.70 -22.70 -7.80
CA ASN A 32 -3.09 -22.86 -8.22
C ASN A 32 -3.75 -21.55 -8.71
N LEU A 33 -3.03 -20.42 -8.67
CA LEU A 33 -3.56 -19.08 -8.94
C LEU A 33 -4.37 -19.00 -10.23
N LYS A 34 -3.81 -19.51 -11.34
CA LYS A 34 -4.45 -19.46 -12.66
C LYS A 34 -5.78 -20.22 -12.70
N SER A 35 -5.82 -21.43 -12.15
CA SER A 35 -7.05 -22.22 -12.15
C SER A 35 -8.11 -21.61 -11.22
N GLN A 36 -7.70 -21.10 -10.06
CA GLN A 36 -8.60 -20.45 -9.10
C GLN A 36 -9.21 -19.15 -9.66
N ILE A 37 -8.42 -18.35 -10.39
CA ILE A 37 -8.92 -17.16 -11.09
C ILE A 37 -9.96 -17.53 -12.14
N ASN A 38 -9.70 -18.56 -12.95
CA ASN A 38 -10.66 -19.03 -13.94
C ASN A 38 -11.96 -19.50 -13.30
N GLU A 39 -11.88 -20.17 -12.13
CA GLU A 39 -13.06 -20.55 -11.38
C GLU A 39 -13.86 -19.33 -10.91
N ILE A 40 -13.19 -18.33 -10.31
CA ILE A 40 -13.84 -17.07 -9.90
C ILE A 40 -14.54 -16.39 -11.08
N ILE A 41 -13.88 -16.27 -12.23
CA ILE A 41 -14.43 -15.64 -13.43
C ILE A 41 -15.69 -16.36 -13.92
N SER A 42 -15.73 -17.69 -13.82
CA SER A 42 -16.88 -18.47 -14.28
C SER A 42 -18.12 -18.32 -13.39
N ILE A 43 -17.96 -17.90 -12.13
CA ILE A 43 -19.07 -17.80 -11.17
C ILE A 43 -19.44 -16.35 -10.81
N ILE A 44 -18.52 -15.39 -10.96
CA ILE A 44 -18.77 -14.01 -10.54
C ILE A 44 -19.62 -13.26 -11.58
N PRO A 45 -20.74 -12.64 -11.18
CA PRO A 45 -21.49 -11.76 -12.06
C PRO A 45 -20.66 -10.54 -12.48
N ASN A 46 -20.73 -10.14 -13.75
CA ASN A 46 -19.98 -8.99 -14.26
C ASN A 46 -20.28 -7.68 -13.51
N ASN A 47 -21.50 -7.50 -13.01
CA ASN A 47 -21.88 -6.34 -12.20
C ASN A 47 -21.31 -6.38 -10.76
N SER A 48 -20.78 -7.53 -10.31
CA SER A 48 -20.21 -7.75 -8.98
C SER A 48 -18.68 -7.67 -8.93
N ILE A 49 -18.01 -7.32 -10.03
CA ILE A 49 -16.54 -7.19 -10.06
C ILE A 49 -16.02 -6.14 -9.10
N GLN A 50 -16.77 -5.05 -8.92
CA GLN A 50 -16.43 -4.05 -7.93
C GLN A 50 -16.40 -4.62 -6.51
N TRP A 51 -17.35 -5.51 -6.16
CA TRP A 51 -17.33 -6.20 -4.87
C TRP A 51 -16.06 -7.07 -4.70
N LEU A 52 -15.62 -7.76 -5.75
CA LEU A 52 -14.38 -8.56 -5.69
C LEU A 52 -13.17 -7.68 -5.38
N ALA A 53 -13.09 -6.49 -5.98
CA ALA A 53 -12.02 -5.54 -5.70
C ALA A 53 -11.99 -5.11 -4.22
N TYR A 54 -13.15 -4.83 -3.62
CA TYR A 54 -13.23 -4.53 -2.18
C TYR A 54 -12.92 -5.73 -1.29
N SER A 55 -13.42 -6.92 -1.64
CA SER A 55 -13.13 -8.15 -0.92
C SER A 55 -11.62 -8.39 -0.86
N LEU A 56 -10.94 -8.18 -1.99
CA LEU A 56 -9.49 -8.28 -2.08
C LEU A 56 -8.78 -7.20 -1.24
N LEU A 57 -9.25 -5.95 -1.27
CA LEU A 57 -8.68 -4.87 -0.47
C LEU A 57 -8.78 -5.13 1.04
N ASN A 58 -9.90 -5.68 1.50
CA ASN A 58 -10.07 -6.08 2.90
C ASN A 58 -9.08 -7.18 3.31
N ARG A 59 -8.81 -8.14 2.41
CA ARG A 59 -7.80 -9.19 2.64
C ARG A 59 -6.38 -8.61 2.66
N ILE A 60 -6.08 -7.65 1.80
CA ILE A 60 -4.80 -6.94 1.81
C ILE A 60 -4.55 -6.26 3.16
N ALA A 61 -5.59 -5.71 3.78
CA ALA A 61 -5.51 -5.05 5.09
C ALA A 61 -5.20 -6.00 6.26
N THR A 62 -5.33 -7.32 6.09
CA THR A 62 -5.21 -8.31 7.18
C THR A 62 -4.17 -9.40 6.90
N GLU A 63 -3.94 -9.79 5.65
CA GLU A 63 -3.21 -11.00 5.27
C GLU A 63 -1.87 -10.70 4.58
N SER A 64 -0.92 -10.12 5.32
CA SER A 64 0.40 -9.71 4.81
C SER A 64 1.19 -10.82 4.10
N ASN A 65 1.03 -12.07 4.53
CA ASN A 65 1.74 -13.22 3.97
C ASN A 65 1.27 -13.57 2.55
N GLN A 66 0.07 -13.15 2.13
CA GLN A 66 -0.49 -13.44 0.81
C GLN A 66 -0.29 -12.30 -0.19
N HIS A 67 0.32 -11.19 0.22
CA HIS A 67 0.44 -9.98 -0.59
C HIS A 67 1.02 -10.20 -1.99
N ASP A 68 2.05 -11.06 -2.13
CA ASP A 68 2.64 -11.35 -3.43
C ASP A 68 1.68 -12.14 -4.33
N VAL A 69 0.91 -13.08 -3.76
CA VAL A 69 -0.11 -13.85 -4.50
C VAL A 69 -1.26 -12.93 -4.92
N TYR A 70 -1.70 -12.03 -4.05
CA TYR A 70 -2.73 -11.04 -4.35
C TYR A 70 -2.31 -10.03 -5.40
N TYR A 71 -1.04 -9.63 -5.44
CA TYR A 71 -0.54 -8.81 -6.52
C TYR A 71 -0.56 -9.56 -7.86
N GLU A 72 -0.06 -10.80 -7.91
CA GLU A 72 -0.13 -11.64 -9.11
C GLU A 72 -1.59 -11.89 -9.54
N PHE A 73 -2.50 -12.05 -8.57
CA PHE A 73 -3.94 -12.14 -8.81
C PHE A 73 -4.48 -10.90 -9.52
N ILE A 74 -4.17 -9.69 -9.04
CA ILE A 74 -4.63 -8.43 -9.64
C ILE A 74 -4.15 -8.32 -11.08
N LEU A 75 -2.87 -8.60 -11.35
CA LEU A 75 -2.34 -8.55 -12.71
C LEU A 75 -3.05 -9.54 -13.63
N MET A 76 -3.24 -10.77 -13.18
CA MET A 76 -3.84 -11.81 -13.99
C MET A 76 -5.34 -11.56 -14.22
N ILE A 77 -6.11 -11.17 -13.20
CA ILE A 77 -7.54 -10.90 -13.36
C ILE A 77 -7.82 -9.65 -14.21
N THR A 78 -6.89 -8.69 -14.24
CA THR A 78 -6.97 -7.49 -15.11
C THR A 78 -6.97 -7.86 -16.59
N THR A 79 -6.42 -9.02 -16.97
CA THR A 79 -6.49 -9.52 -18.36
C THR A 79 -7.91 -9.93 -18.77
N TYR A 80 -8.79 -10.21 -17.81
CA TYR A 80 -10.20 -10.57 -18.03
C TYR A 80 -11.13 -9.37 -17.79
N TYR A 81 -10.82 -8.53 -16.81
CA TYR A 81 -11.58 -7.32 -16.49
C TYR A 81 -10.71 -6.08 -16.66
N ALA A 82 -10.91 -5.38 -17.77
CA ALA A 82 -10.15 -4.18 -18.09
C ALA A 82 -10.24 -3.13 -16.97
N ASN A 83 -9.10 -2.54 -16.61
CA ASN A 83 -8.94 -1.53 -15.56
C ASN A 83 -9.21 -2.03 -14.12
N PHE A 84 -9.19 -3.35 -13.86
CA PHE A 84 -9.35 -3.87 -12.50
C PHE A 84 -8.22 -3.41 -11.56
N ASP A 85 -6.97 -3.41 -12.03
CA ASP A 85 -5.81 -2.82 -11.37
C ASP A 85 -6.02 -1.34 -10.99
N LYS A 86 -6.53 -0.52 -11.92
CA LYS A 86 -6.83 0.89 -11.68
C LYS A 86 -7.96 1.07 -10.68
N LEU A 87 -8.96 0.19 -10.71
CA LEU A 87 -10.00 0.16 -9.69
C LEU A 87 -9.39 -0.11 -8.33
N ILE A 88 -8.60 -1.18 -8.16
CA ILE A 88 -7.90 -1.47 -6.89
C ILE A 88 -7.06 -0.28 -6.43
N LEU A 89 -6.26 0.31 -7.32
CA LEU A 89 -5.43 1.47 -7.00
C LEU A 89 -6.26 2.64 -6.49
N LYS A 90 -7.39 2.96 -7.15
CA LYS A 90 -8.31 4.01 -6.71
C LYS A 90 -8.89 3.72 -5.33
N LEU A 91 -9.32 2.49 -5.08
CA LEU A 91 -9.88 2.08 -3.78
C LEU A 91 -8.83 2.17 -2.68
N LEU A 92 -7.63 1.68 -2.96
CA LEU A 92 -6.50 1.72 -2.04
C LEU A 92 -6.13 3.16 -1.67
N VAL A 93 -6.02 4.06 -2.65
CA VAL A 93 -5.72 5.48 -2.40
C VAL A 93 -6.81 6.14 -1.57
N ASN A 94 -8.09 5.86 -1.84
CA ASN A 94 -9.20 6.37 -1.04
C ASN A 94 -9.14 5.91 0.42
N GLU A 95 -8.85 4.62 0.65
CA GLU A 95 -8.69 4.08 2.01
C GLU A 95 -7.46 4.66 2.72
N ILE A 96 -6.34 4.86 2.02
CA ILE A 96 -5.17 5.53 2.58
C ILE A 96 -5.54 6.95 3.01
N HIS A 97 -6.18 7.76 2.15
CA HIS A 97 -6.62 9.11 2.51
C HIS A 97 -7.59 9.11 3.70
N TYR A 98 -8.55 8.19 3.71
CA TYR A 98 -9.47 8.03 4.83
C TYR A 98 -8.72 7.74 6.13
N LEU A 99 -7.79 6.78 6.11
CA LEU A 99 -6.97 6.45 7.27
C LEU A 99 -6.14 7.66 7.72
N LEU A 100 -5.41 8.32 6.82
CA LEU A 100 -4.61 9.50 7.15
C LEU A 100 -5.42 10.64 7.81
N ASN A 101 -6.70 10.78 7.45
CA ASN A 101 -7.61 11.78 8.00
C ASN A 101 -8.25 11.35 9.33
N VAL A 102 -8.66 10.08 9.45
CA VAL A 102 -9.46 9.56 10.59
C VAL A 102 -8.59 9.04 11.72
N LEU A 103 -7.32 8.75 11.44
CA LEU A 103 -6.35 8.39 12.45
C LEU A 103 -6.27 9.51 13.52
N ASN A 104 -6.98 9.32 14.62
CA ASN A 104 -6.50 9.65 15.95
C ASN A 104 -5.56 8.49 16.31
N PHE A 105 -4.26 8.71 16.23
CA PHE A 105 -3.23 7.67 16.08
C PHE A 105 -2.90 6.89 17.37
N ASN A 106 -3.91 6.61 18.18
CA ASN A 106 -3.76 5.88 19.44
C ASN A 106 -3.93 4.36 19.27
N THR A 107 -4.20 3.86 18.05
CA THR A 107 -4.43 2.43 17.81
C THR A 107 -3.37 1.80 16.91
N THR A 108 -2.71 0.77 17.43
CA THR A 108 -1.69 -0.03 16.72
C THR A 108 -2.26 -0.79 15.50
N SER A 109 -3.57 -1.03 15.47
CA SER A 109 -4.26 -1.72 14.37
C SER A 109 -4.25 -0.91 13.08
N ASN A 110 -4.58 0.38 13.13
CA ASN A 110 -4.66 1.22 11.94
C ASN A 110 -3.27 1.45 11.33
N GLY A 111 -2.22 1.54 12.16
CA GLY A 111 -0.84 1.62 11.69
C GLY A 111 -0.40 0.39 10.90
N LYS A 112 -0.79 -0.83 11.32
CA LYS A 112 -0.53 -2.06 10.57
C LYS A 112 -1.20 -2.07 9.21
N VAL A 113 -2.47 -1.66 9.15
CA VAL A 113 -3.22 -1.57 7.88
C VAL A 113 -2.55 -0.56 6.94
N LEU A 114 -2.18 0.62 7.46
CA LEU A 114 -1.51 1.65 6.66
C LEU A 114 -0.19 1.14 6.09
N LYS A 115 0.62 0.45 6.91
CA LYS A 115 1.86 -0.22 6.45
C LYS A 115 1.59 -1.18 5.28
N TYR A 116 0.56 -2.03 5.39
CA TYR A 116 0.18 -2.98 4.35
C TYR A 116 -0.28 -2.30 3.06
N PHE A 117 -1.05 -1.22 3.19
CA PHE A 117 -1.47 -0.40 2.06
C PHE A 117 -0.30 0.33 1.40
N GLY A 118 0.71 0.78 2.16
CA GLY A 118 1.95 1.34 1.61
C GLY A 118 2.68 0.36 0.71
N ARG A 119 2.86 -0.88 1.17
CA ARG A 119 3.45 -1.95 0.36
C ARG A 119 2.69 -2.16 -0.95
N PHE A 120 1.36 -2.27 -0.89
CA PHE A 120 0.54 -2.47 -2.09
C PHE A 120 0.52 -1.27 -3.02
N LEU A 121 0.47 -0.06 -2.48
CA LEU A 121 0.48 1.15 -3.26
C LEU A 121 1.78 1.22 -4.04
N GLY A 122 2.94 1.06 -3.38
CA GLY A 122 4.23 1.03 -4.05
C GLY A 122 4.31 -0.07 -5.13
N ARG A 123 3.74 -1.24 -4.86
CA ARG A 123 3.73 -2.36 -5.80
C ARG A 123 2.86 -2.13 -7.04
N LEU A 124 1.73 -1.43 -6.90
CA LEU A 124 0.83 -1.09 -8.02
C LEU A 124 1.21 0.20 -8.73
N SER A 125 1.99 1.09 -8.10
CA SER A 125 2.36 2.39 -8.67
C SER A 125 3.84 2.50 -9.01
N ILE A 126 4.70 2.60 -7.99
CA ILE A 126 6.16 2.76 -8.15
C ILE A 126 6.73 1.66 -9.02
N ALA A 127 6.33 0.40 -8.85
CA ALA A 127 6.86 -0.70 -9.66
C ALA A 127 6.53 -0.59 -11.17
N HIS A 128 5.56 0.26 -11.55
CA HIS A 128 5.03 0.41 -12.91
C HIS A 128 5.11 1.84 -13.47
N ASP A 129 5.99 2.68 -12.92
CA ASP A 129 6.13 4.09 -13.34
C ASP A 129 4.85 4.94 -13.21
N LEU A 130 3.91 4.56 -12.33
CA LEU A 130 2.69 5.37 -12.13
C LEU A 130 2.92 6.44 -11.05
N PRO A 131 2.39 7.66 -11.23
CA PRO A 131 2.54 8.74 -10.26
C PRO A 131 1.82 8.41 -8.95
N LEU A 132 2.47 8.72 -7.83
CA LEU A 132 1.80 8.73 -6.53
C LEU A 132 0.93 9.97 -6.45
N LEU A 133 -0.38 9.79 -6.25
CA LEU A 133 -1.33 10.87 -5.95
C LEU A 133 -1.27 11.29 -4.47
N LEU A 134 -0.06 11.28 -3.89
CA LEU A 134 0.21 11.57 -2.47
C LEU A 134 1.50 12.37 -2.38
N ASP A 135 1.44 13.54 -1.73
CA ASP A 135 2.62 14.32 -1.40
C ASP A 135 3.27 13.76 -0.13
N ILE A 136 4.33 12.96 -0.33
CA ILE A 136 5.03 12.26 0.74
C ILE A 136 5.78 13.24 1.65
N ASN A 137 6.41 14.27 1.09
CA ASN A 137 7.18 15.23 1.88
C ASN A 137 6.25 16.07 2.76
N ALA A 138 5.16 16.59 2.20
CA ALA A 138 4.12 17.26 2.99
C ALA A 138 3.51 16.33 4.05
N LEU A 139 3.31 15.04 3.76
CA LEU A 139 2.83 14.08 4.75
C LEU A 139 3.82 13.89 5.91
N ILE A 140 5.12 13.79 5.65
CA ILE A 140 6.15 13.72 6.71
C ILE A 140 6.11 14.99 7.55
N TYR A 141 6.16 16.17 6.93
CA TYR A 141 6.19 17.45 7.62
C TYR A 141 4.95 17.69 8.48
N THR A 142 3.76 17.56 7.90
CA THR A 142 2.50 17.76 8.62
C THR A 142 2.34 16.79 9.78
N THR A 143 2.84 15.55 9.64
CA THR A 143 2.81 14.57 10.73
C THR A 143 3.84 14.89 11.81
N TYR A 144 5.05 15.29 11.42
CA TYR A 144 6.11 15.67 12.35
C TYR A 144 5.67 16.85 13.25
N ILE A 145 5.11 17.91 12.65
CA ILE A 145 4.68 19.11 13.38
C ILE A 145 3.39 18.88 14.18
N ASN A 146 2.34 18.34 13.56
CA ASN A 146 1.00 18.35 14.17
C ASN A 146 0.61 17.05 14.86
N LYS A 147 1.29 15.95 14.55
CA LYS A 147 0.83 14.58 14.86
C LYS A 147 2.02 13.68 15.23
N SER A 148 2.89 14.12 16.13
CA SER A 148 4.16 13.43 16.43
C SER A 148 3.98 11.96 16.88
N ASN A 149 2.89 11.64 17.59
CA ASN A 149 2.56 10.26 18.03
C ASN A 149 2.34 9.29 16.86
N SER A 150 1.95 9.83 15.72
CA SER A 150 1.59 9.12 14.49
C SER A 150 2.77 8.81 13.60
N LEU A 151 3.87 9.53 13.81
CA LEU A 151 4.98 9.59 12.89
C LEU A 151 5.59 8.21 12.64
N ASN A 152 5.66 7.36 13.66
CA ASN A 152 6.11 5.96 13.51
C ASN A 152 5.33 5.21 12.42
N TYR A 153 4.00 5.37 12.38
CA TYR A 153 3.15 4.67 11.40
C TYR A 153 3.28 5.26 10.00
N ILE A 154 3.41 6.59 9.90
CA ILE A 154 3.63 7.26 8.62
C ILE A 154 4.98 6.85 8.03
N ILE A 155 6.03 6.76 8.86
CA ILE A 155 7.34 6.33 8.40
C ILE A 155 7.29 4.86 7.95
N GLN A 156 6.66 3.96 8.71
CA GLN A 156 6.48 2.56 8.28
C GLN A 156 5.69 2.43 6.96
N PHE A 157 4.69 3.29 6.74
CA PHE A 157 3.96 3.37 5.48
C PHE A 157 4.87 3.78 4.32
N ILE A 158 5.64 4.85 4.50
CA ILE A 158 6.55 5.39 3.47
C ILE A 158 7.67 4.39 3.17
N THR A 159 8.25 3.73 4.19
CA THR A 159 9.33 2.76 3.97
C THR A 159 8.83 1.55 3.19
N GLU A 160 7.69 0.97 3.53
CA GLU A 160 7.11 -0.14 2.75
C GLU A 160 6.74 0.26 1.32
N LEU A 161 6.28 1.51 1.12
CA LEU A 161 6.03 2.06 -0.19
C LEU A 161 7.32 2.14 -1.03
N LEU A 162 8.38 2.76 -0.49
CA LEU A 162 9.65 2.96 -1.18
C LEU A 162 10.44 1.66 -1.42
N LYS A 163 10.27 0.62 -0.59
CA LYS A 163 10.85 -0.71 -0.84
C LYS A 163 10.45 -1.29 -2.21
N ASN A 164 9.37 -0.81 -2.82
CA ASN A 164 8.95 -1.28 -4.14
C ASN A 164 9.76 -0.71 -5.32
N ILE A 165 10.66 0.27 -5.08
CA ILE A 165 11.56 0.81 -6.12
C ILE A 165 12.37 -0.31 -6.80
N LYS A 166 12.81 -1.33 -6.03
CA LYS A 166 13.62 -2.44 -6.56
C LYS A 166 12.93 -3.24 -7.69
N TYR A 167 11.62 -3.14 -7.79
CA TYR A 167 10.83 -3.84 -8.80
C TYR A 167 10.65 -3.02 -10.08
N ASN A 168 11.08 -1.76 -10.08
CA ASN A 168 11.06 -0.90 -11.24
C ASN A 168 12.46 -0.87 -11.88
N SER A 169 12.54 -1.23 -13.16
CA SER A 169 13.81 -1.20 -13.92
C SER A 169 14.21 0.18 -14.42
N ARG A 170 13.27 1.13 -14.51
CA ARG A 170 13.46 2.49 -15.04
C ARG A 170 13.65 3.52 -13.95
N ILE A 171 12.88 3.43 -12.87
CA ILE A 171 13.04 4.28 -11.71
C ILE A 171 14.29 3.85 -10.94
N LYS A 172 15.36 4.62 -11.13
CA LYS A 172 16.55 4.53 -10.31
C LYS A 172 16.38 5.39 -9.06
N LEU A 173 17.15 5.08 -8.02
CA LEU A 173 17.22 5.83 -6.75
C LEU A 173 17.47 7.34 -6.93
N TYR A 174 18.03 7.74 -8.07
CA TYR A 174 18.30 9.14 -8.42
C TYR A 174 17.15 9.84 -9.17
N ASN A 175 15.98 9.22 -9.31
CA ASN A 175 14.80 9.95 -9.75
C ASN A 175 14.51 11.08 -8.73
N SER A 176 14.33 12.31 -9.23
CA SER A 176 14.32 13.53 -8.42
C SER A 176 13.37 13.44 -7.22
N TRP A 177 12.16 12.96 -7.44
CA TRP A 177 11.14 12.80 -6.39
C TRP A 177 11.52 11.79 -5.29
N ILE A 178 12.05 10.60 -5.64
CA ILE A 178 12.50 9.59 -4.66
C ILE A 178 13.69 10.13 -3.88
N LYS A 179 14.61 10.77 -4.60
CA LYS A 179 15.79 11.35 -4.00
C LYS A 179 15.38 12.38 -2.94
N GLU A 180 14.46 13.28 -3.28
CA GLU A 180 13.94 14.28 -2.36
C GLU A 180 13.33 13.65 -1.10
N ILE A 181 12.49 12.62 -1.26
CA ILE A 181 11.90 11.90 -0.12
C ILE A 181 12.97 11.27 0.77
N LEU A 182 13.99 10.63 0.18
CA LEU A 182 15.09 10.01 0.94
C LEU A 182 15.94 11.06 1.68
N GLU A 183 16.17 12.23 1.09
CA GLU A 183 16.88 13.34 1.74
C GLU A 183 16.06 13.93 2.92
N VAL A 184 14.72 14.01 2.80
CA VAL A 184 13.82 14.40 3.90
C VAL A 184 13.78 13.33 5.01
N LEU A 185 13.79 12.04 4.66
CA LEU A 185 13.89 10.97 5.65
C LEU A 185 15.24 11.03 6.41
N LYS A 186 16.35 11.32 5.70
CA LYS A 186 17.65 11.53 6.35
C LYS A 186 17.65 12.74 7.29
N GLU A 187 17.00 13.84 6.90
CA GLU A 187 16.79 14.98 7.81
C GLU A 187 16.00 14.57 9.04
N LEU A 188 14.88 13.86 8.87
CA LEU A 188 14.06 13.39 9.98
C LEU A 188 14.86 12.52 10.95
N HIS A 189 15.64 11.55 10.43
CA HIS A 189 16.51 10.70 11.23
C HIS A 189 17.46 11.52 12.12
N SER A 190 18.02 12.60 11.56
CA SER A 190 18.99 13.46 12.25
C SER A 190 18.38 14.35 13.35
N ILE A 191 17.08 14.65 13.27
CA ILE A 191 16.40 15.59 14.21
C ILE A 191 15.46 14.89 15.20
N THR A 192 15.01 13.68 14.91
CA THR A 192 14.12 12.93 15.79
C THR A 192 14.91 12.27 16.93
N ASP A 193 14.34 12.23 18.13
CA ASP A 193 14.83 11.46 19.27
C ASP A 193 14.26 10.02 19.30
N LYS A 194 13.24 9.75 18.49
CA LYS A 194 12.58 8.45 18.39
C LYS A 194 13.46 7.41 17.66
N LEU A 195 14.13 6.56 18.42
CA LEU A 195 14.93 5.44 17.92
C LEU A 195 14.18 4.54 16.92
N THR A 196 12.88 4.28 17.16
CA THR A 196 12.06 3.45 16.26
C THR A 196 11.98 4.01 14.84
N ILE A 197 11.98 5.34 14.69
CA ILE A 197 11.96 6.01 13.38
C ILE A 197 13.34 5.92 12.74
N GLN A 198 14.39 6.19 13.52
CA GLN A 198 15.77 6.13 13.05
C GLN A 198 16.10 4.74 12.48
N PHE A 199 15.81 3.68 13.24
CA PHE A 199 16.03 2.30 12.80
C PHE A 199 15.22 1.94 11.54
N GLU A 200 13.96 2.36 11.44
CA GLU A 200 13.14 2.07 10.26
C GLU A 200 13.70 2.75 9.00
N ILE A 201 14.23 3.97 9.13
CA ILE A 201 14.90 4.69 8.04
C ILE A 201 16.21 4.00 7.65
N GLU A 202 17.05 3.63 8.62
CA GLU A 202 18.31 2.90 8.34
C GLU A 202 18.04 1.57 7.63
N LEU A 203 17.02 0.82 8.08
CA LEU A 203 16.59 -0.41 7.43
C LEU A 203 16.12 -0.18 5.99
N LEU A 204 15.44 0.94 5.71
CA LEU A 204 15.07 1.30 4.33
C LEU A 204 16.32 1.56 3.48
N PHE A 205 17.26 2.37 3.95
CA PHE A 205 18.48 2.67 3.20
C PHE A 205 19.31 1.42 2.92
N ASN A 206 19.45 0.54 3.91
CA ASN A 206 20.09 -0.76 3.74
C ASN A 206 19.36 -1.64 2.71
N TYR A 207 18.03 -1.68 2.77
CA TYR A 207 17.22 -2.44 1.80
C TYR A 207 17.36 -1.92 0.37
N LEU A 208 17.53 -0.61 0.21
CA LEU A 208 17.74 0.05 -1.07
C LEU A 208 19.21 0.05 -1.52
N GLU A 209 20.11 -0.59 -0.75
CA GLU A 209 21.56 -0.64 -1.02
C GLU A 209 22.20 0.76 -1.14
N CYS A 210 21.69 1.70 -0.34
CA CYS A 210 22.17 3.08 -0.27
C CYS A 210 23.12 3.28 0.92
N ASP A 211 24.28 3.90 0.70
CA ASP A 211 25.13 4.36 1.81
C ASP A 211 24.50 5.59 2.48
N PHE A 212 23.85 5.40 3.63
CA PHE A 212 23.18 6.44 4.40
C PHE A 212 24.02 7.72 4.58
N ASN A 213 25.35 7.60 4.73
CA ASN A 213 26.23 8.74 4.98
C ASN A 213 26.44 9.61 3.72
N GLN A 214 26.40 9.01 2.53
CA GLN A 214 26.63 9.72 1.26
C GLN A 214 25.44 10.56 0.80
N TRP A 215 24.24 10.29 1.32
CA TRP A 215 23.05 11.04 0.97
C TRP A 215 23.08 12.45 1.57
N ARG A 216 22.48 13.43 0.90
CA ARG A 216 22.38 14.78 1.46
C ARG A 216 21.27 14.82 2.50
N THR A 217 21.46 15.65 3.51
CA THR A 217 20.39 15.96 4.47
C THR A 217 19.60 17.13 3.90
N ALA A 218 18.27 17.00 3.83
CA ALA A 218 17.39 18.10 3.48
C ALA A 218 17.31 19.16 4.62
N TYR A 219 16.65 20.28 4.32
CA TYR A 219 16.27 21.33 5.28
C TYR A 219 14.78 21.64 5.17
N TYR A 220 13.97 20.62 4.93
CA TYR A 220 12.53 20.71 4.70
C TYR A 220 11.73 20.75 6.02
N LEU A 221 12.18 20.03 7.04
CA LEU A 221 11.47 19.92 8.33
C LEU A 221 11.80 21.06 9.31
N ARG A 222 12.81 21.86 9.01
CA ARG A 222 13.25 23.01 9.80
C ARG A 222 12.75 24.36 9.27
N GLN A 223 11.78 24.34 8.34
CA GLN A 223 11.15 25.54 7.79
C GLN A 223 10.23 26.24 8.80
#